data_AF-A0A3M6T8Q8-F1
#
_entry.id   AF-A0A3M6T8Q8-F1
#
_cell.length_a   1.000
_cell.length_b   1.000
_cell.length_c   1.000
_cell.angle_alpha   90.00
_cell.angle_beta   90.00
_cell.angle_gamma   90.00
#
_symmetry.space_group_name_H-M   'P 1'
#
loop_
_entity.id
_entity.type
_entity.pdbx_description
1 polymer ?
#
loop_
_entity_poly.entity_id
_entity_poly.type
_entity_poly.pdbx_seq_one_letter_code
_entity_poly.pdbx_strand_id
1 'polypeptide(L)'
;MPNELIHNPMFHHFSKKSPCINDPCINKGKCVAKFKDGDYYCSWCPRFYNGKDCKTGPLIGKNCLDIKERGLSQGDGMYCLDPDGASHSNAYLAYCDMTSHNGGWTMCYTTDEYVKPRTEVTYNASIPYGTVGYRTNCNNISFTEIMFLDHQTLAKVYFKRRTNQSITASLNYGNNASTYGLWNGVGVSDAYLYQLLICDTSFYSGFLVSGYTNCYTECENWCGDHVSPYFRTATTSLHYSGVAFNTNGARPLNKSVISVGLR
;
A
#
# COMPACT_ATOMS: atom_id res chain seq x y z
N MET A 1 44.13 20.82 -24.97
CA MET A 1 43.65 22.20 -24.77
C MET A 1 43.49 22.44 -23.26
N PRO A 2 44.13 23.46 -22.67
CA PRO A 2 44.42 23.55 -21.23
C PRO A 2 43.37 24.36 -20.43
N ASN A 3 42.07 24.11 -20.62
CA ASN A 3 41.00 24.93 -20.00
C ASN A 3 40.32 24.31 -18.75
N GLU A 4 40.89 23.29 -18.11
CA GLU A 4 40.23 22.60 -16.96
C GLU A 4 40.84 22.90 -15.58
N LEU A 5 41.84 23.76 -15.50
CA LEU A 5 42.60 23.99 -14.27
C LEU A 5 42.28 25.38 -13.70
N ILE A 6 41.86 25.43 -12.43
CA ILE A 6 41.61 26.68 -11.71
C ILE A 6 42.91 27.10 -11.00
N HIS A 7 43.35 28.33 -11.26
CA HIS A 7 44.58 28.88 -10.68
C HIS A 7 44.31 29.49 -9.29
N ASN A 8 45.03 29.01 -8.26
CA ASN A 8 45.03 29.62 -6.93
C ASN A 8 46.24 30.56 -6.79
N PRO A 9 46.05 31.88 -6.56
CA PRO A 9 47.15 32.85 -6.54
C PRO A 9 48.11 32.71 -5.34
N MET A 10 47.84 31.83 -4.36
CA MET A 10 48.73 31.64 -3.21
C MET A 10 49.64 30.40 -3.28
N PHE A 11 49.35 29.42 -4.16
CA PHE A 11 50.18 28.22 -4.34
C PHE A 11 50.04 27.68 -5.77
N HIS A 12 51.14 27.26 -6.43
CA HIS A 12 51.15 26.64 -7.76
C HIS A 12 50.56 25.22 -7.77
N HIS A 13 49.34 25.04 -7.26
CA HIS A 13 48.62 23.79 -7.33
C HIS A 13 47.53 23.89 -8.40
N PHE A 14 47.71 23.18 -9.51
CA PHE A 14 46.69 23.03 -10.54
C PHE A 14 45.78 21.86 -10.17
N SER A 15 44.55 22.15 -9.73
CA SER A 15 43.54 21.12 -9.50
C SER A 15 42.55 21.08 -10.68
N LYS A 16 42.20 19.86 -11.12
CA LYS A 16 41.07 19.67 -12.02
C LYS A 16 39.81 20.22 -11.36
N LYS A 17 39.03 21.02 -12.08
CA LYS A 17 37.72 21.48 -11.61
C LYS A 17 36.85 20.27 -11.25
N SER A 18 36.39 20.21 -9.99
CA SER A 18 35.53 19.12 -9.54
C SER A 18 34.19 19.18 -10.26
N PRO A 19 33.70 18.08 -10.86
CA PRO A 19 32.36 18.00 -11.42
C PRO A 19 31.25 18.22 -10.37
N CYS A 20 31.55 18.08 -9.08
CA CYS A 20 30.62 18.35 -7.98
C CYS A 20 30.54 19.83 -7.56
N ILE A 21 31.30 20.75 -8.17
CA ILE A 21 31.42 22.13 -7.70
C ILE A 21 30.13 22.96 -7.75
N ASN A 22 29.19 22.57 -8.61
CA ASN A 22 27.89 23.23 -8.74
C ASN A 22 26.77 22.44 -8.03
N ASP A 23 27.13 21.52 -7.13
CA ASP A 23 26.19 20.65 -6.41
C ASP A 23 25.18 19.95 -7.34
N PRO A 24 25.64 19.18 -8.34
CA PRO A 24 24.75 18.57 -9.33
C PRO A 24 23.80 17.53 -8.71
N CYS A 25 24.13 16.98 -7.54
CA CYS A 25 23.23 16.14 -6.76
C CYS A 25 22.23 17.00 -5.99
N ILE A 26 21.10 17.30 -6.62
CA ILE A 26 20.09 18.19 -6.06
C ILE A 26 19.35 17.53 -4.88
N ASN A 27 18.45 18.29 -4.24
CA ASN A 27 17.64 17.84 -3.10
C ASN A 27 18.44 17.42 -1.85
N LYS A 28 19.71 17.86 -1.72
CA LYS A 28 20.67 17.45 -0.66
C LYS A 28 21.30 16.06 -0.89
N GLY A 29 21.39 15.60 -2.15
CA GLY A 29 22.13 14.39 -2.49
C GLY A 29 23.64 14.51 -2.28
N LYS A 30 24.32 13.38 -2.09
CA LYS A 30 25.77 13.33 -1.85
C LYS A 30 26.52 13.08 -3.17
N CYS A 31 27.13 14.13 -3.70
CA CYS A 31 27.95 14.06 -4.91
C CYS A 31 29.33 13.43 -4.68
N VAL A 32 29.74 12.57 -5.61
CA VAL A 32 31.09 12.01 -5.68
C VAL A 32 31.66 12.24 -7.08
N ALA A 33 32.81 12.92 -7.14
CA ALA A 33 33.50 13.25 -8.38
C ALA A 33 34.28 12.04 -8.94
N LYS A 34 34.22 11.85 -10.26
CA LYS A 34 35.02 10.91 -11.05
C LYS A 34 36.05 11.68 -11.88
N PHE A 35 37.21 11.98 -11.29
CA PHE A 35 38.25 12.83 -11.90
C PHE A 35 38.91 12.28 -13.18
N LYS A 36 38.84 10.96 -13.40
CA LYS A 36 39.39 10.33 -14.63
C LYS A 36 38.53 10.66 -15.85
N ASP A 37 37.22 10.67 -15.68
CA ASP A 37 36.24 10.82 -16.77
C ASP A 37 35.66 12.23 -16.85
N GLY A 38 35.97 13.11 -15.90
CA GLY A 38 35.37 14.44 -15.79
C GLY A 38 33.88 14.41 -15.40
N ASP A 39 33.40 13.28 -14.88
CA ASP A 39 31.99 13.04 -14.54
C ASP A 39 31.78 12.98 -13.01
N TYR A 40 30.54 12.79 -12.58
CA TYR A 40 30.17 12.56 -11.19
C TYR A 40 29.13 11.44 -11.09
N TYR A 41 28.86 11.02 -9.86
CA TYR A 41 27.64 10.29 -9.53
C TYR A 41 27.16 10.70 -8.14
N CYS A 42 25.85 10.65 -7.93
CA CYS A 42 25.29 10.80 -6.59
C CYS A 42 25.40 9.46 -5.86
N SER A 43 26.32 9.38 -4.91
CA SER A 43 26.53 8.18 -4.07
C SER A 43 25.35 7.88 -3.14
N TRP A 44 24.55 8.90 -2.87
CA TRP A 44 23.35 8.81 -2.06
C TRP A 44 22.36 9.88 -2.52
N CYS A 45 21.12 9.48 -2.75
CA CYS A 45 20.01 10.41 -2.88
C CYS A 45 19.19 10.41 -1.59
N PRO A 46 18.66 11.59 -1.18
CA PRO A 46 17.70 11.66 -0.09
C PRO A 46 16.52 10.75 -0.37
N ARG A 47 15.89 10.27 0.70
CA ARG A 47 14.73 9.40 0.63
C ARG A 47 13.73 9.98 -0.38
N PHE A 48 13.24 9.12 -1.28
CA PHE A 48 12.23 9.42 -2.31
C PHE A 48 12.73 10.10 -3.59
N TYR A 49 14.02 10.41 -3.70
CA TYR A 49 14.62 10.92 -4.93
C TYR A 49 15.57 9.91 -5.56
N ASN A 50 15.64 9.88 -6.89
CA ASN A 50 16.54 9.06 -7.69
C ASN A 50 16.97 9.80 -8.97
N GLY A 51 17.55 9.06 -9.92
CA GLY A 51 18.19 9.61 -11.13
C GLY A 51 19.65 10.00 -10.89
N LYS A 52 20.39 10.26 -11.98
CA LYS A 52 21.83 10.58 -11.94
C LYS A 52 22.15 11.72 -10.96
N ASP A 53 21.22 12.67 -10.85
CA ASP A 53 21.38 13.96 -10.19
C ASP A 53 20.48 14.09 -8.94
N CYS A 54 19.84 13.00 -8.50
CA CYS A 54 18.79 13.03 -7.47
C CYS A 54 17.62 13.98 -7.79
N LYS A 55 17.39 14.23 -9.09
CA LYS A 55 16.34 15.12 -9.59
C LYS A 55 14.98 14.45 -9.72
N THR A 56 14.98 13.15 -9.98
CA THR A 56 13.74 12.41 -10.23
C THR A 56 13.10 12.08 -8.89
N GLY A 57 11.96 12.71 -8.61
CA GLY A 57 11.25 12.55 -7.35
C GLY A 57 10.63 13.88 -6.86
N PRO A 58 9.99 13.87 -5.68
CA PRO A 58 9.86 12.70 -4.83
C PRO A 58 8.92 11.68 -5.48
N LEU A 59 9.25 10.37 -5.42
CA LEU A 59 8.39 9.26 -5.84
C LEU A 59 7.22 9.07 -4.85
N ILE A 60 6.60 10.20 -4.50
CA ILE A 60 5.47 10.33 -3.61
C ILE A 60 4.24 10.41 -4.50
N GLY A 61 3.31 9.50 -4.25
CA GLY A 61 1.96 9.58 -4.79
C GLY A 61 0.93 9.47 -3.68
N LYS A 62 -0.31 9.83 -3.99
CA LYS A 62 -1.40 9.77 -3.00
C LYS A 62 -1.68 8.35 -2.52
N ASN A 63 -1.53 7.40 -3.43
CA ASN A 63 -1.62 5.97 -3.21
C ASN A 63 -0.79 5.26 -4.29
N CYS A 64 -0.71 3.93 -4.24
CA CYS A 64 0.04 3.17 -5.23
C CYS A 64 -0.51 3.29 -6.66
N LEU A 65 -1.82 3.49 -6.81
CA LEU A 65 -2.45 3.69 -8.11
C LEU A 65 -2.00 5.02 -8.75
N ASP A 66 -1.97 6.11 -8.01
CA ASP A 66 -1.47 7.42 -8.48
C ASP A 66 -0.02 7.32 -8.98
N ILE A 67 0.84 6.64 -8.23
CA ILE A 67 2.24 6.40 -8.65
C ILE A 67 2.29 5.64 -9.98
N LYS A 68 1.44 4.63 -10.13
CA LYS A 68 1.37 3.82 -11.35
C LYS A 68 0.86 4.63 -12.54
N GLU A 69 -0.24 5.35 -12.38
CA GLU A 69 -0.87 6.16 -13.44
C GLU A 69 0.03 7.30 -13.91
N ARG A 70 0.86 7.86 -13.01
CA ARG A 70 1.86 8.88 -13.34
C ARG A 70 3.12 8.31 -14.03
N GLY A 71 3.19 7.00 -14.25
CA GLY A 71 4.36 6.35 -14.87
C GLY A 71 5.59 6.31 -13.96
N LEU A 72 5.41 6.48 -12.64
CA LEU A 72 6.51 6.50 -11.66
C LEU A 72 6.77 5.12 -11.02
N SER A 73 6.00 4.10 -11.42
CA SER A 73 6.18 2.73 -10.95
C SER A 73 7.52 2.15 -11.40
N GLN A 74 8.23 1.53 -10.45
CA GLN A 74 9.46 0.77 -10.64
C GLN A 74 9.24 -0.75 -10.41
N GLY A 75 7.99 -1.21 -10.46
CA GLY A 75 7.61 -2.58 -10.10
C GLY A 75 7.12 -2.73 -8.67
N ASP A 76 6.93 -3.96 -8.21
CA ASP A 76 6.44 -4.24 -6.85
C ASP A 76 7.48 -3.86 -5.79
N GLY A 77 7.06 -3.26 -4.68
CA GLY A 77 7.98 -2.88 -3.63
C GLY A 77 7.47 -1.80 -2.70
N MET A 78 8.35 -1.27 -1.86
CA MET A 78 8.02 -0.17 -0.94
C MET A 78 8.06 1.18 -1.66
N TYR A 79 7.00 1.95 -1.51
CA TYR A 79 6.87 3.32 -2.00
C TYR A 79 6.53 4.25 -0.85
N CYS A 80 6.73 5.55 -1.09
CA CYS A 80 6.30 6.60 -0.18
C CYS A 80 4.94 7.12 -0.63
N LEU A 81 3.98 7.12 0.29
CA LEU A 81 2.64 7.59 0.04
C LEU A 81 2.37 8.84 0.87
N ASP A 82 1.70 9.81 0.26
CA ASP A 82 1.24 11.05 0.87
C ASP A 82 -0.22 11.27 0.47
N PRO A 83 -1.19 10.74 1.24
CA PRO A 83 -2.59 10.70 0.83
C PRO A 83 -3.25 12.07 0.65
N ASP A 84 -2.83 13.10 1.41
CA ASP A 84 -3.36 14.46 1.25
C ASP A 84 -2.61 15.27 0.20
N GLY A 85 -1.36 14.89 -0.11
CA GLY A 85 -0.52 15.54 -1.12
C GLY A 85 -0.20 17.00 -0.80
N ALA A 86 -0.39 17.40 0.47
CA ALA A 86 -0.19 18.77 0.92
C ALA A 86 1.23 18.91 1.50
N SER A 87 1.34 18.96 2.83
CA SER A 87 2.64 18.87 3.48
C SER A 87 3.04 17.40 3.55
N HIS A 88 4.26 17.04 3.16
CA HIS A 88 4.81 15.68 3.28
C HIS A 88 5.01 15.19 4.75
N SER A 89 4.36 15.83 5.72
CA SER A 89 4.48 15.54 7.16
C SER A 89 3.77 14.25 7.57
N ASN A 90 2.73 13.86 6.84
CA ASN A 90 1.97 12.62 7.00
C ASN A 90 2.48 11.50 6.08
N ALA A 91 3.53 11.74 5.29
CA ALA A 91 4.01 10.79 4.30
C ALA A 91 4.58 9.54 5.00
N TYR A 92 4.25 8.36 4.48
CA TYR A 92 4.64 7.08 5.08
C TYR A 92 5.02 6.05 4.03
N LEU A 93 5.69 4.98 4.45
CA LEU A 93 6.06 3.88 3.58
C LEU A 93 4.95 2.84 3.51
N ALA A 94 4.62 2.39 2.30
CA ALA A 94 3.75 1.24 2.07
C ALA A 94 4.24 0.37 0.92
N TYR A 95 3.91 -0.92 0.99
CA TYR A 95 4.14 -1.84 -0.11
C TYR A 95 3.08 -1.63 -1.19
N CYS A 96 3.54 -1.40 -2.41
CA CYS A 96 2.71 -1.36 -3.60
C CYS A 96 2.89 -2.64 -4.40
N ASP A 97 1.79 -3.36 -4.63
CA ASP A 97 1.71 -4.37 -5.67
C ASP A 97 1.32 -3.66 -6.98
N MET A 98 2.31 -3.52 -7.85
CA MET A 98 2.28 -2.85 -9.15
C MET A 98 2.09 -3.83 -10.31
N THR A 99 2.02 -5.14 -10.07
CA THR A 99 1.91 -6.19 -11.09
C THR A 99 0.52 -6.84 -11.12
N SER A 100 -0.05 -7.21 -9.97
CA SER A 100 -1.26 -8.01 -9.88
C SER A 100 -2.49 -7.28 -10.36
N HIS A 101 -3.28 -7.91 -11.24
CA HIS A 101 -4.55 -7.35 -11.74
C HIS A 101 -4.41 -5.92 -12.29
N ASN A 102 -3.32 -5.64 -13.01
CA ASN A 102 -2.92 -4.30 -13.47
C ASN A 102 -2.41 -3.35 -12.37
N GLY A 103 -1.99 -3.86 -11.21
CA GLY A 103 -1.23 -3.16 -10.18
C GLY A 103 -1.87 -1.93 -9.54
N GLY A 104 -1.07 -1.14 -8.83
CA GLY A 104 -1.52 0.07 -8.13
C GLY A 104 -2.16 -0.23 -6.77
N TRP A 105 -1.99 -1.44 -6.24
CA TRP A 105 -2.55 -1.85 -4.96
C TRP A 105 -1.68 -1.35 -3.81
N THR A 106 -2.27 -0.57 -2.92
CA THR A 106 -1.67 -0.21 -1.63
C THR A 106 -1.95 -1.31 -0.62
N MET A 107 -0.94 -2.09 -0.25
CA MET A 107 -1.11 -3.22 0.66
C MET A 107 -1.15 -2.73 2.11
N CYS A 108 -2.28 -2.95 2.78
CA CYS A 108 -2.60 -2.39 4.09
C CYS A 108 -1.99 -3.19 5.23
N TYR A 109 -2.23 -4.50 5.25
CA TYR A 109 -1.72 -5.39 6.28
C TYR A 109 -1.56 -6.83 5.78
N THR A 110 -0.77 -7.61 6.52
CA THR A 110 -0.67 -9.07 6.40
C THR A 110 -0.84 -9.70 7.78
N THR A 111 -1.73 -10.67 7.90
CA THR A 111 -2.11 -11.28 9.19
C THR A 111 -2.73 -12.66 8.99
N ASP A 112 -2.69 -13.50 10.02
CA ASP A 112 -3.45 -14.74 10.12
C ASP A 112 -4.49 -14.72 11.26
N GLU A 113 -4.66 -13.56 11.90
CA GLU A 113 -5.50 -13.36 13.08
C GLU A 113 -6.20 -12.00 13.10
N TYR A 114 -6.77 -11.64 14.25
CA TYR A 114 -7.43 -10.35 14.49
C TYR A 114 -6.46 -9.19 14.25
N VAL A 115 -6.97 -8.09 13.71
CA VAL A 115 -6.18 -6.92 13.30
C VAL A 115 -6.94 -5.65 13.63
N LYS A 116 -6.24 -4.54 13.89
CA LYS A 116 -6.87 -3.23 14.09
C LYS A 116 -6.39 -2.22 13.06
N PRO A 117 -6.84 -2.29 11.79
CA PRO A 117 -6.30 -1.44 10.71
C PRO A 117 -6.53 0.06 10.92
N ARG A 118 -7.44 0.46 11.82
CA ARG A 118 -7.62 1.86 12.21
C ARG A 118 -6.44 2.41 13.01
N THR A 119 -5.82 1.59 13.88
CA THR A 119 -4.81 2.04 14.84
C THR A 119 -3.44 1.39 14.63
N GLU A 120 -3.39 0.16 14.12
CA GLU A 120 -2.17 -0.56 13.71
C GLU A 120 -1.75 -0.11 12.31
N VAL A 121 -1.18 1.10 12.21
CA VAL A 121 -0.93 1.78 10.93
C VAL A 121 0.55 2.03 10.63
N THR A 122 1.44 1.62 11.51
CA THR A 122 2.88 1.94 11.42
C THR A 122 3.66 0.81 10.78
N TYR A 123 4.35 1.11 9.68
CA TYR A 123 5.26 0.17 9.03
C TYR A 123 6.49 -0.10 9.90
N ASN A 124 6.83 -1.38 10.05
CA ASN A 124 8.04 -1.85 10.70
C ASN A 124 8.94 -2.58 9.68
N ALA A 125 10.15 -2.07 9.46
CA ALA A 125 11.08 -2.65 8.50
C ALA A 125 11.56 -4.07 8.85
N SER A 126 11.47 -4.47 10.12
CA SER A 126 11.77 -5.85 10.56
C SER A 126 10.63 -6.84 10.25
N ILE A 127 9.46 -6.35 9.84
CA ILE A 127 8.28 -7.15 9.49
C ILE A 127 7.84 -6.73 8.06
N PRO A 128 8.60 -7.18 7.03
CA PRO A 128 8.32 -6.78 5.65
C PRO A 128 6.97 -7.33 5.17
N TYR A 129 6.45 -6.75 4.09
CA TYR A 129 5.22 -7.22 3.44
C TYR A 129 5.28 -8.73 3.15
N GLY A 130 4.15 -9.41 3.30
CA GLY A 130 4.04 -10.87 3.24
C GLY A 130 4.30 -11.59 4.56
N THR A 131 4.87 -10.89 5.55
CA THR A 131 5.03 -11.43 6.93
C THR A 131 3.84 -11.05 7.80
N VAL A 132 3.36 -11.99 8.63
CA VAL A 132 2.36 -11.70 9.66
C VAL A 132 2.84 -10.54 10.55
N GLY A 133 2.00 -9.52 10.69
CA GLY A 133 2.33 -8.31 11.46
C GLY A 133 2.72 -7.11 10.60
N TYR A 134 2.83 -7.25 9.27
CA TYR A 134 2.98 -6.08 8.40
C TYR A 134 1.73 -5.17 8.50
N ARG A 135 1.95 -3.85 8.65
CA ARG A 135 0.93 -2.81 8.88
C ARG A 135 1.31 -1.51 8.19
N THR A 136 0.34 -0.83 7.60
CA THR A 136 0.49 0.52 6.99
C THR A 136 -0.81 1.31 7.07
N ASN A 137 -0.72 2.63 6.90
CA ASN A 137 -1.86 3.53 7.10
C ASN A 137 -2.80 3.62 5.89
N CYS A 138 -3.66 2.63 5.69
CA CYS A 138 -4.68 2.66 4.63
C CYS A 138 -5.92 3.53 4.94
N ASN A 139 -5.99 4.19 6.09
CA ASN A 139 -7.24 4.82 6.55
C ASN A 139 -7.75 5.91 5.59
N ASN A 140 -6.85 6.72 5.04
CA ASN A 140 -7.17 7.85 4.17
C ASN A 140 -6.83 7.60 2.69
N ILE A 141 -6.54 6.37 2.33
CA ILE A 141 -6.41 5.98 0.93
C ILE A 141 -7.80 5.99 0.31
N SER A 142 -7.98 6.82 -0.73
CA SER A 142 -9.18 6.75 -1.57
C SER A 142 -9.09 5.51 -2.45
N PHE A 143 -10.14 4.69 -2.46
CA PHE A 143 -10.19 3.46 -3.24
C PHE A 143 -11.59 3.19 -3.82
N THR A 144 -11.61 2.44 -4.92
CA THR A 144 -12.83 1.87 -5.53
C THR A 144 -12.73 0.34 -5.66
N GLU A 145 -11.58 -0.23 -5.33
CA GLU A 145 -11.33 -1.66 -5.38
C GLU A 145 -10.59 -2.12 -4.11
N ILE A 146 -10.94 -3.31 -3.63
CA ILE A 146 -10.28 -3.98 -2.50
C ILE A 146 -9.87 -5.40 -2.91
N MET A 147 -8.63 -5.76 -2.62
CA MET A 147 -8.05 -7.06 -2.93
C MET A 147 -7.79 -7.86 -1.65
N PHE A 148 -7.99 -9.16 -1.74
CA PHE A 148 -7.55 -10.15 -0.76
C PHE A 148 -6.57 -11.11 -1.44
N LEU A 149 -5.47 -11.39 -0.75
CA LEU A 149 -4.46 -12.38 -1.13
C LEU A 149 -4.39 -13.45 -0.05
N ASP A 150 -4.52 -14.72 -0.43
CA ASP A 150 -4.17 -15.85 0.43
C ASP A 150 -2.73 -16.28 0.16
N HIS A 151 -1.88 -16.28 1.20
CA HIS A 151 -0.46 -16.62 1.06
C HIS A 151 -0.21 -18.13 0.96
N GLN A 152 -1.18 -18.97 1.32
CA GLN A 152 -1.05 -20.41 1.17
C GLN A 152 -1.23 -20.85 -0.29
N THR A 153 -2.31 -20.39 -0.93
CA THR A 153 -2.64 -20.74 -2.32
C THR A 153 -2.11 -19.74 -3.36
N LEU A 154 -1.63 -18.58 -2.90
CA LEU A 154 -1.26 -17.42 -3.73
C LEU A 154 -2.43 -16.84 -4.53
N ALA A 155 -3.67 -17.22 -4.22
CA ALA A 155 -4.86 -16.71 -4.87
C ALA A 155 -5.07 -15.23 -4.55
N LYS A 156 -5.32 -14.43 -5.59
CA LYS A 156 -5.62 -12.99 -5.49
C LYS A 156 -7.00 -12.72 -6.07
N VAL A 157 -7.92 -12.28 -5.24
CA VAL A 157 -9.27 -11.87 -5.65
C VAL A 157 -9.50 -10.42 -5.31
N TYR A 158 -10.36 -9.74 -6.05
CA TYR A 158 -10.70 -8.37 -5.72
C TYR A 158 -12.16 -8.05 -5.99
N PHE A 159 -12.62 -6.99 -5.34
CA PHE A 159 -13.98 -6.51 -5.40
C PHE A 159 -13.94 -5.08 -5.88
N LYS A 160 -14.81 -4.76 -6.85
CA LYS A 160 -14.89 -3.44 -7.49
C LYS A 160 -16.23 -2.79 -7.18
N ARG A 161 -16.21 -1.50 -6.82
CA ARG A 161 -17.44 -0.73 -6.68
C ARG A 161 -18.21 -0.72 -7.99
N ARG A 162 -19.54 -0.78 -7.88
CA ARG A 162 -20.44 -0.60 -9.02
C ARG A 162 -20.62 0.86 -9.42
N THR A 163 -20.16 1.79 -8.59
CA THR A 163 -20.15 3.23 -8.85
C THR A 163 -18.71 3.73 -8.89
N ASN A 164 -18.45 4.83 -9.61
CA ASN A 164 -17.13 5.46 -9.67
C ASN A 164 -16.83 6.37 -8.46
N GLN A 165 -17.64 6.28 -7.40
CA GLN A 165 -17.42 7.08 -6.19
C GLN A 165 -16.33 6.40 -5.35
N SER A 166 -15.20 7.07 -5.13
CA SER A 166 -14.18 6.57 -4.20
C SER A 166 -14.66 6.68 -2.74
N ILE A 167 -14.13 5.81 -1.89
CA ILE A 167 -14.34 5.82 -0.44
C ILE A 167 -13.00 5.73 0.29
N THR A 168 -12.99 6.02 1.59
CA THR A 168 -11.86 5.78 2.49
C THR A 168 -12.29 4.89 3.63
N ALA A 169 -11.35 4.15 4.24
CA ALA A 169 -11.67 3.33 5.40
C ALA A 169 -12.05 4.21 6.61
N SER A 170 -11.38 5.35 6.80
CA SER A 170 -11.61 6.30 7.89
C SER A 170 -13.06 6.77 8.02
N LEU A 171 -13.74 6.99 6.90
CA LEU A 171 -15.15 7.42 6.85
C LEU A 171 -16.14 6.26 6.90
N ASN A 172 -15.66 5.02 6.84
CA ASN A 172 -16.49 3.84 6.65
C ASN A 172 -16.49 2.88 7.85
N TYR A 173 -15.57 3.04 8.80
CA TYR A 173 -15.57 2.26 10.03
C TYR A 173 -16.92 2.35 10.76
N GLY A 174 -17.56 1.20 10.98
CA GLY A 174 -18.80 1.08 11.74
C GLY A 174 -20.08 1.40 10.95
N ASN A 175 -19.97 1.81 9.69
CA ASN A 175 -21.13 1.94 8.82
C ASN A 175 -21.67 0.56 8.40
N ASN A 176 -22.97 0.49 8.12
CA ASN A 176 -23.61 -0.70 7.58
C ASN A 176 -23.12 -0.96 6.15
N ALA A 177 -23.01 -2.24 5.73
CA ALA A 177 -22.53 -2.59 4.40
C ALA A 177 -23.38 -2.02 3.23
N SER A 178 -24.62 -1.59 3.51
CA SER A 178 -25.48 -0.89 2.56
C SER A 178 -25.03 0.53 2.22
N THR A 179 -24.25 1.20 3.07
CA THR A 179 -23.93 2.63 2.97
C THR A 179 -23.33 3.01 1.61
N TYR A 180 -22.51 2.14 1.03
CA TYR A 180 -21.84 2.38 -0.26
C TYR A 180 -22.25 1.38 -1.36
N GLY A 181 -23.32 0.62 -1.11
CA GLY A 181 -23.90 -0.33 -2.05
C GLY A 181 -23.03 -1.56 -2.33
N LEU A 182 -23.48 -2.33 -3.30
CA LEU A 182 -22.90 -3.63 -3.66
C LEU A 182 -21.70 -3.50 -4.61
N TRP A 183 -20.88 -4.55 -4.63
CA TRP A 183 -19.60 -4.67 -5.32
C TRP A 183 -19.63 -5.87 -6.27
N ASN A 184 -18.91 -5.77 -7.38
CA ASN A 184 -18.68 -6.88 -8.29
C ASN A 184 -17.42 -7.64 -7.84
N GLY A 185 -17.47 -8.97 -7.80
CA GLY A 185 -16.32 -9.80 -7.50
C GLY A 185 -15.55 -10.22 -8.76
N VAL A 186 -14.22 -10.33 -8.65
CA VAL A 186 -13.34 -10.86 -9.70
C VAL A 186 -12.44 -11.93 -9.11
N GLY A 187 -12.39 -13.10 -9.77
CA GLY A 187 -11.71 -14.30 -9.25
C GLY A 187 -12.51 -15.04 -8.18
N VAL A 188 -13.81 -14.75 -8.05
CA VAL A 188 -14.75 -15.33 -7.10
C VAL A 188 -16.05 -15.73 -7.81
N SER A 189 -16.96 -16.41 -7.11
CA SER A 189 -18.26 -16.79 -7.68
C SER A 189 -19.04 -15.59 -8.19
N ASP A 190 -19.63 -15.72 -9.37
CA ASP A 190 -20.54 -14.77 -10.03
C ASP A 190 -22.00 -14.91 -9.57
N ALA A 191 -22.30 -15.91 -8.73
CA ALA A 191 -23.62 -16.12 -8.15
C ALA A 191 -24.03 -15.03 -7.14
N TYR A 192 -23.09 -14.18 -6.72
CA TYR A 192 -23.30 -13.14 -5.72
C TYR A 192 -22.87 -11.78 -6.22
N LEU A 193 -23.65 -10.77 -5.85
CA LEU A 193 -23.10 -9.44 -5.61
C LEU A 193 -22.48 -9.42 -4.22
N TYR A 194 -21.41 -8.64 -4.05
CA TYR A 194 -20.65 -8.61 -2.80
C TYR A 194 -20.93 -7.34 -2.02
N GLN A 195 -20.73 -7.39 -0.72
CA GLN A 195 -20.88 -6.27 0.19
C GLN A 195 -19.59 -6.09 1.00
N LEU A 196 -19.19 -4.84 1.24
CA LEU A 196 -18.01 -4.49 2.00
C LEU A 196 -18.41 -3.90 3.34
N LEU A 197 -17.82 -4.43 4.40
CA LEU A 197 -17.96 -3.95 5.76
C LEU A 197 -16.56 -3.66 6.33
N ILE A 198 -16.40 -2.49 6.96
CA ILE A 198 -15.14 -2.09 7.58
C ILE A 198 -15.43 -1.81 9.05
N CYS A 199 -14.79 -2.58 9.93
CA CYS A 199 -15.10 -2.56 11.36
C CYS A 199 -13.91 -2.20 12.21
N ASP A 200 -14.22 -1.64 13.37
CA ASP A 200 -13.28 -1.37 14.44
C ASP A 200 -13.98 -1.58 15.79
N THR A 201 -14.48 -2.80 16.00
CA THR A 201 -15.17 -3.20 17.23
C THR A 201 -14.36 -4.23 18.00
N SER A 202 -14.79 -4.51 19.23
CA SER A 202 -14.16 -5.55 20.08
C SER A 202 -14.37 -6.95 19.51
N PHE A 203 -15.48 -7.20 18.82
CA PHE A 203 -15.76 -8.48 18.17
C PHE A 203 -14.95 -8.63 16.88
N TYR A 204 -15.05 -7.65 15.98
CA TYR A 204 -14.40 -7.70 14.68
C TYR A 204 -13.78 -6.35 14.31
N SER A 205 -12.51 -6.39 13.89
CA SER A 205 -11.81 -5.24 13.34
C SER A 205 -11.03 -5.70 12.10
N GLY A 206 -11.15 -4.94 11.01
CA GLY A 206 -10.72 -5.41 9.69
C GLY A 206 -11.66 -5.03 8.55
N PHE A 207 -11.28 -5.46 7.35
CA PHE A 207 -12.13 -5.43 6.16
C PHE A 207 -12.77 -6.81 5.98
N LEU A 208 -14.09 -6.83 5.88
CA LEU A 208 -14.89 -8.02 5.58
C LEU A 208 -15.61 -7.81 4.26
N VAL A 209 -15.43 -8.75 3.34
CA VAL A 209 -16.29 -8.86 2.16
C VAL A 209 -17.06 -10.16 2.22
N SER A 210 -18.37 -10.12 1.97
CA SER A 210 -19.21 -11.31 1.87
C SER A 210 -20.14 -11.23 0.65
N GLY A 211 -20.68 -12.37 0.23
CA GLY A 211 -21.79 -12.37 -0.71
C GLY A 211 -23.05 -11.75 -0.09
N TYR A 212 -23.86 -11.09 -0.91
CA TYR A 212 -25.13 -10.50 -0.48
C TYR A 212 -26.25 -11.53 -0.59
N THR A 213 -26.94 -11.75 0.53
CA THR A 213 -28.02 -12.74 0.68
C THR A 213 -29.34 -12.08 1.10
N ASN A 214 -29.66 -10.93 0.48
CA ASN A 214 -30.81 -10.08 0.83
C ASN A 214 -30.77 -9.47 2.25
N CYS A 215 -29.60 -9.51 2.90
CA CYS A 215 -29.35 -8.87 4.18
C CYS A 215 -27.98 -8.17 4.16
N TYR A 216 -27.93 -6.94 4.65
CA TYR A 216 -26.69 -6.20 4.77
C TYR A 216 -26.02 -6.48 6.11
N THR A 217 -24.77 -6.92 6.07
CA THR A 217 -24.00 -7.23 7.26
C THR A 217 -23.62 -5.95 8.02
N GLU A 218 -23.59 -6.07 9.34
CA GLU A 218 -23.10 -5.07 10.28
C GLU A 218 -21.97 -5.65 11.12
N CYS A 219 -21.17 -4.81 11.78
CA CYS A 219 -19.98 -5.27 12.50
C CYS A 219 -20.26 -6.35 13.54
N GLU A 220 -21.42 -6.28 14.22
CA GLU A 220 -21.84 -7.22 15.25
C GLU A 220 -22.94 -8.20 14.77
N ASN A 221 -23.37 -8.11 13.51
CA ASN A 221 -24.46 -8.94 12.97
C ASN A 221 -24.22 -9.31 11.50
N TRP A 222 -23.84 -10.58 11.27
CA TRP A 222 -23.57 -11.10 9.93
C TRP A 222 -24.77 -11.84 9.31
N CYS A 223 -25.99 -11.45 9.70
CA CYS A 223 -27.25 -11.93 9.12
C CYS A 223 -27.52 -13.44 9.25
N GLY A 224 -26.73 -14.19 10.04
CA GLY A 224 -26.83 -15.65 10.06
C GLY A 224 -26.54 -16.29 8.70
N ASP A 225 -25.74 -15.64 7.86
CA ASP A 225 -25.43 -16.15 6.53
C ASP A 225 -24.36 -17.24 6.59
N HIS A 226 -24.82 -18.48 6.46
CA HIS A 226 -24.01 -19.69 6.48
C HIS A 226 -23.74 -20.27 5.07
N VAL A 227 -24.06 -19.51 4.01
CA VAL A 227 -24.00 -20.00 2.62
C VAL A 227 -23.03 -19.22 1.78
N SER A 228 -23.04 -17.88 1.85
CA SER A 228 -22.23 -17.05 0.96
C SER A 228 -20.73 -17.15 1.29
N PRO A 229 -19.84 -16.87 0.32
CA PRO A 229 -18.41 -16.79 0.56
C PRO A 229 -18.03 -15.51 1.32
N TYR A 230 -17.06 -15.62 2.22
CA TYR A 230 -16.51 -14.54 3.03
C TYR A 230 -15.01 -14.38 2.78
N PHE A 231 -14.55 -13.15 2.96
CA PHE A 231 -13.17 -12.70 2.94
C PHE A 231 -12.96 -11.84 4.18
N ARG A 232 -12.46 -12.44 5.26
CA ARG A 232 -12.25 -11.77 6.55
C ARG A 232 -11.09 -12.38 7.33
N THR A 233 -10.46 -11.55 8.12
CA THR A 233 -9.57 -11.95 9.22
C THR A 233 -10.34 -12.62 10.36
N ALA A 234 -9.62 -13.12 11.37
CA ALA A 234 -10.24 -13.69 12.57
C ALA A 234 -10.93 -12.62 13.43
N THR A 235 -11.95 -13.06 14.17
CA THR A 235 -12.57 -12.27 15.25
C THR A 235 -11.89 -12.54 16.59
N THR A 236 -12.30 -11.82 17.64
CA THR A 236 -11.95 -12.16 19.02
C THR A 236 -12.74 -13.35 19.59
N SER A 237 -13.79 -13.80 18.90
CA SER A 237 -14.62 -14.93 19.30
C SER A 237 -14.14 -16.26 18.71
N LEU A 238 -14.09 -17.31 19.52
CA LEU A 238 -13.74 -18.66 19.06
C LEU A 238 -14.74 -19.22 18.04
N HIS A 239 -16.00 -18.74 18.07
CA HIS A 239 -17.04 -19.12 17.12
C HIS A 239 -16.81 -18.61 15.69
N TYR A 240 -15.94 -17.61 15.53
CA TYR A 240 -15.53 -17.06 14.23
C TYR A 240 -14.02 -16.89 14.18
N SER A 241 -13.32 -17.89 14.70
CA SER A 241 -11.86 -18.00 14.67
C SER A 241 -11.35 -18.28 13.25
N GLY A 242 -10.06 -18.04 13.05
CA GLY A 242 -9.40 -18.27 11.76
C GLY A 242 -9.81 -17.30 10.67
N VAL A 243 -9.27 -17.52 9.48
CA VAL A 243 -9.42 -16.63 8.34
C VAL A 243 -10.36 -17.24 7.32
N ALA A 244 -11.32 -16.45 6.83
CA ALA A 244 -12.17 -16.83 5.71
C ALA A 244 -11.57 -16.25 4.43
N PHE A 245 -11.30 -17.12 3.46
CA PHE A 245 -10.95 -16.73 2.11
C PHE A 245 -11.74 -17.62 1.15
N ASN A 246 -12.72 -17.03 0.47
CA ASN A 246 -13.62 -17.74 -0.46
C ASN A 246 -14.29 -18.99 0.14
N THR A 247 -14.65 -18.91 1.42
CA THR A 247 -15.43 -19.90 2.16
C THR A 247 -16.43 -19.17 3.03
N ASN A 248 -17.52 -19.81 3.44
CA ASN A 248 -18.38 -19.22 4.45
C ASN A 248 -17.60 -18.94 5.75
N GLY A 249 -17.73 -17.70 6.24
CA GLY A 249 -16.99 -17.16 7.38
C GLY A 249 -17.80 -17.05 8.66
N ALA A 250 -19.09 -17.40 8.66
CA ALA A 250 -19.94 -17.40 9.84
C ALA A 250 -19.77 -18.68 10.69
N ARG A 251 -18.52 -19.14 10.83
CA ARG A 251 -18.12 -20.35 11.56
C ARG A 251 -16.63 -20.32 11.94
N PRO A 252 -16.15 -21.22 12.82
CA PRO A 252 -14.73 -21.40 13.08
C PRO A 252 -14.00 -21.92 11.84
N LEU A 253 -12.81 -21.38 11.59
CA LEU A 253 -11.93 -21.77 10.49
C LEU A 253 -10.49 -21.93 10.99
N ASN A 254 -9.65 -22.51 10.14
CA ASN A 254 -8.22 -22.60 10.40
C ASN A 254 -7.54 -21.22 10.28
N LYS A 255 -6.38 -21.09 10.92
CA LYS A 255 -5.49 -19.95 10.65
C LYS A 255 -4.96 -20.05 9.22
N SER A 256 -5.03 -18.95 8.48
CA SER A 256 -4.35 -18.78 7.20
C SER A 256 -3.84 -17.34 7.10
N VAL A 257 -2.68 -17.15 6.48
CA VAL A 257 -2.09 -15.82 6.31
C VAL A 257 -2.73 -15.16 5.09
N ILE A 258 -3.32 -13.98 5.30
CA ILE A 258 -3.88 -13.15 4.23
C ILE A 258 -3.29 -11.74 4.22
N SER A 259 -3.31 -11.12 3.05
CA SER A 259 -3.11 -9.68 2.91
C SER A 259 -4.34 -9.00 2.34
N VAL A 260 -4.54 -7.74 2.72
CA VAL A 260 -5.58 -6.86 2.17
C VAL A 260 -4.92 -5.65 1.53
N GLY A 261 -5.37 -5.27 0.33
CA GLY A 261 -4.89 -4.09 -0.39
C GLY A 261 -6.03 -3.27 -1.00
N LEU A 262 -5.79 -1.98 -1.19
CA LEU A 262 -6.76 -1.00 -1.70
C LEU A 262 -6.22 -0.27 -2.93
N ARG A 263 -7.09 0.04 -3.90
CA ARG A 263 -6.79 0.98 -5.00
C ARG A 263 -8.00 1.74 -5.50
#